data_AF-A0A1I0QA00-F1
#
_entry.id   AF-A0A1I0QA00-F1
#
_cell.length_a   1.000
_cell.length_b   1.000
_cell.length_c   1.000
_cell.angle_alpha   90.00
_cell.angle_beta   90.00
_cell.angle_gamma   90.00
#
_symmetry.space_group_name_H-M   'P 1'
#
loop_
_entity.id
_entity.type
_entity.pdbx_description
1 polymer ?
#
loop_
_entity_poly.entity_id
_entity_poly.type
_entity_poly.pdbx_seq_one_letter_code
_entity_poly.pdbx_strand_id
1 'polypeptide(L)' 'MNDTLSPRRLRALIAMAWLAAGALLLLLTPLTGHSESLGWTPAFWLLLAPASILVAMKPGLPMSLLAALFRR' A
#
# COMPACT_ATOMS: atom_id res chain seq x y z
N MET A 1 -2.37 -24.52 16.96
CA MET A 1 -1.67 -23.23 16.93
C MET A 1 -2.61 -22.22 16.28
N ASN A 2 -3.65 -21.80 17.01
CA ASN A 2 -4.59 -20.77 16.55
C ASN A 2 -4.12 -19.45 17.13
N ASP A 3 -3.02 -18.92 16.59
CA ASP A 3 -2.60 -17.56 16.90
C ASP A 3 -3.63 -16.62 16.28
N THR A 4 -4.58 -16.18 17.09
CA THR A 4 -5.58 -15.20 16.67
C THR A 4 -4.86 -13.91 16.34
N LEU A 5 -4.58 -13.71 15.05
CA LEU A 5 -4.00 -12.47 14.56
C LEU A 5 -4.89 -11.31 15.03
N SER A 6 -4.33 -10.40 15.82
CA SER A 6 -5.06 -9.20 16.23
C SER A 6 -5.66 -8.54 14.97
N PRO A 7 -6.90 -8.02 15.02
CA PRO A 7 -7.55 -7.41 13.86
C PRO A 7 -6.70 -6.33 13.18
N ARG A 8 -5.89 -5.61 13.97
CA ARG A 8 -4.92 -4.63 13.48
C ARG A 8 -3.82 -5.28 12.64
N ARG A 9 -3.19 -6.36 13.11
CA ARG A 9 -2.16 -7.07 12.33
C ARG A 9 -2.70 -7.64 11.02
N LEU A 10 -3.92 -8.18 11.05
CA LEU A 10 -4.56 -8.71 9.84
C LEU A 10 -4.76 -7.62 8.78
N ARG A 11 -5.28 -6.44 9.19
CA ARG A 11 -5.44 -5.29 8.27
C ARG A 11 -4.12 -4.82 7.69
N ALA A 12 -3.06 -4.77 8.49
CA ALA A 12 -1.73 -4.41 8.00
C ALA A 12 -1.23 -5.42 6.96
N LEU A 13 -1.38 -6.73 7.22
CA LEU A 13 -0.97 -7.77 6.27
C LEU A 13 -1.75 -7.69 4.96
N ILE A 14 -3.06 -7.48 5.02
CA ILE A 14 -3.90 -7.30 3.83
C ILE A 14 -3.43 -6.07 3.04
N ALA A 15 -3.22 -4.94 3.70
CA ALA A 15 -2.76 -3.72 3.04
C ALA A 15 -1.35 -3.88 2.44
N MET A 16 -0.44 -4.60 3.11
CA MET A 16 0.89 -4.90 2.57
C MET A 16 0.83 -5.84 1.37
N ALA A 17 0.01 -6.90 1.44
CA ALA A 17 -0.17 -7.84 0.33
C ALA A 17 -0.79 -7.13 -0.88
N TRP A 18 -1.78 -6.26 -0.65
CA TRP A 18 -2.36 -5.40 -1.70
C TRP A 18 -1.29 -4.50 -2.31
N LEU A 19 -0.54 -3.75 -1.51
CA LEU A 19 0.51 -2.85 -2.01
C LEU A 19 1.55 -3.61 -2.87
N ALA A 20 1.98 -4.79 -2.42
CA ALA A 20 2.94 -5.62 -3.14
C ALA A 20 2.37 -6.14 -4.47
N ALA A 21 1.14 -6.66 -4.45
CA ALA A 21 0.47 -7.13 -5.65
C ALA A 21 0.20 -6.00 -6.65
N GLY A 22 -0.23 -4.83 -6.15
CA GLY A 22 -0.48 -3.64 -6.96
C GLY A 22 0.79 -3.08 -7.61
N ALA A 23 1.90 -3.03 -6.86
CA ALA A 23 3.20 -2.66 -7.41
C ALA A 23 3.68 -3.66 -8.47
N LEU A 24 3.55 -4.96 -8.20
CA LEU A 24 3.90 -6.00 -9.16
C LEU A 24 3.05 -5.89 -10.44
N LEU A 25 1.75 -5.67 -10.31
CA LEU A 25 0.85 -5.49 -11.44
C LEU A 25 1.29 -4.30 -12.30
N LEU A 26 1.58 -3.14 -11.70
CA LEU A 26 2.04 -1.95 -12.40
C LEU A 26 3.44 -2.11 -13.04
N LEU A 27 4.30 -2.94 -12.45
CA LEU A 27 5.60 -3.28 -13.04
C LEU A 27 5.45 -4.18 -14.25
N LEU A 28 4.53 -5.15 -14.21
CA LEU A 28 4.33 -6.15 -15.25
C LEU A 28 3.41 -5.66 -16.38
N THR A 29 2.53 -4.71 -16.10
CA THR A 29 1.58 -4.18 -17.07
C THR A 29 1.71 -2.66 -17.15
N PRO A 30 2.01 -2.09 -18.34
CA PRO A 30 1.92 -0.66 -18.56
C PRO A 30 0.43 -0.26 -18.57
N LEU A 31 -0.15 -0.16 -17.38
CA LEU A 31 -1.50 0.32 -17.20
C LEU A 31 -1.54 1.80 -17.54
N THR A 32 -2.57 2.21 -18.28
CA THR A 32 -2.79 3.62 -18.60
C THR A 32 -2.94 4.40 -17.30
N GLY A 33 -2.19 5.49 -17.18
CA GLY A 33 -2.25 6.37 -16.01
C GLY A 33 -3.64 6.98 -15.81
N HIS A 34 -4.51 6.99 -16.82
CA HIS A 34 -5.89 7.45 -16.72
C HIS A 34 -6.82 6.41 -17.34
N SER A 35 -7.92 6.10 -16.66
CA SER A 35 -9.01 5.30 -17.20
C SER A 35 -10.28 6.13 -17.09
N GLU A 36 -10.87 6.47 -18.24
CA GLU A 36 -12.14 7.20 -18.32
C GLU A 36 -13.29 6.43 -17.64
N SER A 37 -13.18 5.11 -17.46
CA SER A 37 -14.22 4.28 -16.84
C SER A 37 -14.11 4.14 -15.32
N LEU A 38 -12.91 4.31 -14.72
CA LEU A 38 -12.71 4.18 -13.27
C LEU A 38 -12.57 5.54 -12.55
N GLY A 39 -12.45 6.64 -13.29
CA GLY A 39 -12.33 8.02 -12.77
C GLY A 39 -11.00 8.34 -12.09
N TRP A 40 -10.42 7.39 -11.34
CA TRP A 40 -9.12 7.50 -10.68
C TRP A 40 -8.08 6.58 -11.33
N THR A 41 -6.82 7.04 -11.34
CA THR A 41 -5.69 6.32 -11.93
C THR A 41 -5.52 4.91 -11.31
N PRO A 42 -5.20 3.84 -12.07
CA PRO A 42 -4.91 2.52 -11.49
C PRO A 42 -3.82 2.58 -10.41
N ALA A 43 -2.84 3.47 -10.58
CA ALA A 43 -1.80 3.74 -9.59
C ALA A 43 -2.38 4.21 -8.24
N PHE A 44 -3.42 5.04 -8.24
CA PHE A 44 -4.08 5.47 -7.01
C PHE A 44 -4.67 4.28 -6.24
N TRP A 45 -5.46 3.45 -6.91
CA TRP A 45 -6.14 2.31 -6.26
C TRP A 45 -5.18 1.21 -5.83
N LEU A 46 -4.12 0.98 -6.60
CA LEU A 46 -3.17 -0.11 -6.35
C LEU A 46 -2.07 0.27 -5.36
N LEU A 47 -1.72 1.56 -5.25
CA LEU A 47 -0.65 2.03 -4.37
C LEU A 47 -1.16 2.97 -3.28
N LEU A 48 -1.82 4.07 -3.66
CA LEU A 48 -2.13 5.13 -2.69
C LEU A 48 -3.20 4.69 -1.68
N ALA A 49 -4.22 3.95 -2.13
CA ALA A 49 -5.23 3.40 -1.24
C ALA A 49 -4.64 2.46 -0.16
N PRO A 50 -3.92 1.36 -0.49
CA PRO A 50 -3.31 0.51 0.53
C PRO A 50 -2.23 1.22 1.36
N ALA A 51 -1.45 2.14 0.78
CA ALA A 51 -0.48 2.93 1.52
C ALA A 51 -1.16 3.84 2.56
N SER A 52 -2.27 4.49 2.21
CA SER A 52 -3.03 5.35 3.13
C SER A 52 -3.59 4.59 4.33
N ILE A 53 -4.01 3.32 4.15
CA ILE A 53 -4.43 2.45 5.25
C ILE A 53 -3.27 2.21 6.21
N LEU A 54 -2.08 1.89 5.70
CA LEU A 54 -0.89 1.69 6.52
C LEU A 54 -0.49 2.96 7.29
N VAL A 55 -0.58 4.12 6.64
CA VAL A 55 -0.32 5.43 7.28
C VAL A 55 -1.37 5.71 8.36
N ALA A 56 -2.66 5.51 8.09
CA ALA A 56 -3.71 5.70 9.09
C ALA A 56 -3.52 4.81 10.33
N MET A 57 -2.94 3.62 10.16
CA MET A 57 -2.61 2.72 11.25
C MET A 57 -1.38 3.14 12.06
N LYS A 58 -0.44 3.87 11.46
CA LYS A 58 0.73 4.46 12.13
C LYS A 58 1.18 5.75 11.40
N PRO A 59 0.64 6.92 11.78
CA PRO A 59 0.83 8.16 11.02
C PRO A 59 2.29 8.64 10.92
N GLY A 60 3.10 8.36 11.95
CA GLY A 60 4.53 8.71 11.96
C GLY A 60 5.43 7.76 11.17
N LEU A 61 4.90 6.63 10.67
CA LEU A 61 5.66 5.64 9.92
C LEU A 61 6.33 6.21 8.65
N PRO A 62 5.64 6.93 7.74
CA PRO A 62 6.26 7.44 6.53
C PRO A 62 7.46 8.34 6.80
N MET A 63 7.33 9.28 7.74
CA MET A 63 8.44 10.16 8.12
C MET A 63 9.60 9.39 8.76
N SER A 64 9.30 8.35 9.55
CA SER A 64 10.34 7.51 10.15
C SER A 64 11.08 6.66 9.10
N LEU A 65 10.38 6.14 8.08
CA LEU A 65 10.98 5.41 6.97
C LEU A 65 11.80 6.33 6.08
N LEU A 66 11.29 7.52 5.79
CA LEU A 66 12.00 8.55 5.04
C LEU A 66 13.28 8.97 5.76
N ALA A 67 13.18 9.25 7.06
CA ALA A 67 14.35 9.56 7.89
C ALA A 67 15.34 8.38 7.95
N ALA A 68 14.87 7.12 7.91
CA ALA A 68 15.74 5.95 7.86
C ALA A 68 16.43 5.79 6.50
N LEU A 69 15.76 6.14 5.40
CA LEU A 69 16.34 6.14 4.05
C LEU A 69 17.44 7.20 3.90
N PHE A 70 17.24 8.40 4.47
CA PHE A 70 18.23 9.49 4.44
C PHE A 70 19.39 9.32 5.44
N ARG A 71 19.32 8.33 6.34
CA ARG A 71 20.43 7.97 7.26
C ARG A 71 21.36 6.90 6.70
N ARG A 72 21.07 6.36 5.51
CA ARG A 72 21.97 5.49 4.75
C ARG A 72 22.87 6.31 3.84
#